data_AF-A0A357KZ30-F1
#
_entry.id   AF-A0A357KZ30-F1
#
_cell.length_a   1.000
_cell.length_b   1.000
_cell.length_c   1.000
_cell.angle_alpha   90.00
_cell.angle_beta   90.00
_cell.angle_gamma   90.00
#
_symmetry.space_group_name_H-M   'P 1'
#
loop_
_entity.id
_entity.type
_entity.pdbx_description
1 polymer ?
#
loop_
_entity_poly.entity_id
_entity_poly.type
_entity_poly.pdbx_seq_one_letter_code
_entity_poly.pdbx_strand_id
1 'polypeptide(L)'
;MPDHPIKVINTRPPPDADTFTQAILAAGGQPILSPVMAIRFRDVKAPVEADEALAFTSANGVRAFARANAGQRPKAFAVGAATADEARRAGFADIATADGD
;
A
#
# COMPACT_ATOMS: atom_id res chain seq x y z
N MET A 1 -27.68 -5.76 17.01
CA MET A 1 -26.51 -4.85 16.96
C MET A 1 -26.05 -4.65 18.39
N PRO A 2 -24.76 -4.77 18.74
CA PRO A 2 -24.33 -4.52 20.11
C PRO A 2 -24.68 -3.08 20.52
N ASP A 3 -25.02 -2.88 21.79
CA ASP A 3 -25.47 -1.59 22.36
C ASP A 3 -24.39 -0.48 22.38
N HIS A 4 -23.20 -0.75 21.83
CA HIS A 4 -22.12 0.21 21.62
C HIS A 4 -21.28 -0.12 20.37
N PRO A 5 -20.83 0.89 19.60
CA PRO A 5 -19.93 0.66 18.47
C PRO A 5 -18.59 0.10 18.94
N ILE A 6 -18.03 -0.85 18.18
CA ILE A 6 -16.71 -1.43 18.46
C ILE A 6 -15.65 -0.33 18.25
N LYS A 7 -14.85 -0.07 19.29
CA LYS A 7 -13.70 0.84 19.21
C LYS A 7 -12.49 0.09 18.63
N VAL A 8 -11.85 0.68 17.63
CA VAL A 8 -10.69 0.09 16.95
C VAL A 8 -9.52 1.07 17.00
N ILE A 9 -8.42 0.68 17.65
CA ILE A 9 -7.19 1.48 17.62
C ILE A 9 -6.46 1.21 16.31
N ASN A 10 -6.28 2.26 15.51
CA ASN A 10 -5.55 2.22 14.25
C ASN A 10 -4.14 2.78 14.45
N THR A 11 -3.14 1.90 14.43
CA THR A 11 -1.73 2.24 14.65
C THR A 11 -0.93 2.47 13.37
N ARG A 12 -1.60 2.42 12.22
CA ARG A 12 -0.98 2.59 10.90
C ARG A 12 -0.54 4.05 10.68
N PRO A 13 0.49 4.29 9.86
CA PRO A 13 0.85 5.64 9.41
C PRO A 13 -0.12 6.13 8.31
N PRO A 14 -0.35 7.45 8.18
CA PRO A 14 -0.96 8.02 6.98
C PRO A 14 -0.08 7.77 5.73
N PRO A 15 -0.66 7.61 4.52
CA PRO A 15 -2.10 7.66 4.21
C PRO A 15 -2.83 6.32 4.42
N ASP A 16 -2.11 5.23 4.72
CA ASP A 16 -2.71 3.89 4.87
C ASP A 16 -3.68 3.83 6.07
N ALA A 17 -3.45 4.67 7.09
CA ALA A 17 -4.36 4.89 8.20
C ALA A 17 -5.73 5.43 7.75
N ASP A 18 -5.77 6.30 6.74
CA ASP A 18 -6.99 6.99 6.31
C ASP A 18 -7.93 6.00 5.63
N THR A 19 -7.40 5.18 4.71
CA THR A 19 -8.18 4.15 4.00
C THR A 19 -8.80 3.16 5.00
N PHE A 20 -8.02 2.71 5.98
CA PHE A 20 -8.53 1.78 7.00
C PHE A 20 -9.54 2.43 7.95
N THR A 21 -9.34 3.70 8.29
CA THR A 21 -10.29 4.49 9.09
C THR A 21 -11.64 4.59 8.40
N GLN A 22 -11.67 4.85 7.09
CA GLN A 22 -12.90 4.86 6.32
C GLN A 22 -13.58 3.48 6.29
N ALA A 23 -12.80 2.41 6.17
CA ALA A 23 -13.34 1.05 6.23
C ALA A 23 -13.97 0.72 7.61
N ILE A 24 -13.35 1.15 8.71
CA ILE A 24 -13.90 0.98 10.06
C ILE A 24 -15.24 1.74 10.20
N LEU A 25 -15.28 3.00 9.75
CA LEU A 25 -16.50 3.82 9.79
C LEU A 25 -17.63 3.21 8.96
N ALA A 26 -17.32 2.74 7.75
CA ALA A 26 -18.29 2.08 6.86
C ALA A 26 -18.86 0.78 7.47
N ALA A 27 -18.07 0.09 8.30
CA ALA A 27 -18.50 -1.09 9.03
C ALA A 27 -19.25 -0.78 10.35
N GLY A 28 -19.48 0.49 10.69
CA GLY A 28 -20.16 0.92 11.93
C GLY A 28 -19.28 0.92 13.17
N GLY A 29 -17.95 0.81 13.02
CA GLY A 29 -16.99 0.92 14.10
C GLY A 29 -16.60 2.36 14.43
N GLN A 30 -15.91 2.54 15.56
CA GLN A 30 -15.35 3.81 16.00
C GLN A 30 -13.81 3.76 15.95
N PRO A 31 -13.16 4.36 14.93
CA PRO A 31 -11.70 4.37 14.83
C PRO A 31 -11.07 5.34 15.83
N ILE A 32 -9.94 4.94 16.42
CA ILE A 32 -9.07 5.78 17.25
C ILE A 32 -7.71 5.81 16.56
N LEU A 33 -7.33 6.95 15.99
CA LEU A 33 -6.03 7.13 15.34
C LEU A 33 -4.94 7.23 16.40
N SER A 34 -3.98 6.30 16.35
CA SER A 34 -2.80 6.29 17.22
C SER A 34 -1.56 5.78 16.47
N PRO A 35 -1.04 6.50 15.46
CA PRO A 35 0.09 6.04 14.66
C PRO A 35 1.34 5.81 15.51
N VAL A 36 1.94 4.62 15.39
CA VAL A 36 3.17 4.25 16.14
C VAL A 36 4.42 4.21 15.26
N MET A 37 4.27 4.55 13.98
CA MET A 37 5.34 4.56 12.99
C MET A 37 5.08 5.64 11.94
N ALA A 38 6.11 5.96 11.15
CA ALA A 38 6.00 6.88 10.04
C ALA A 38 6.82 6.39 8.85
N ILE A 39 6.27 6.56 7.64
CA ILE A 39 6.98 6.22 6.40
C ILE A 39 7.97 7.34 6.06
N ARG A 40 9.20 6.95 5.71
CA ARG A 40 10.24 7.84 5.20
C ARG A 40 10.83 7.24 3.94
N PHE A 41 10.47 7.81 2.80
CA PHE A 41 11.02 7.39 1.51
C PHE A 41 12.48 7.78 1.41
N ARG A 42 13.27 6.92 0.77
CA ARG A 42 14.64 7.21 0.37
C ARG A 42 14.66 7.27 -1.14
N ASP A 43 15.17 8.36 -1.70
CA ASP A 43 15.25 8.57 -3.14
C ASP A 43 16.48 7.85 -3.71
N VAL A 44 16.53 6.53 -3.50
CA VAL A 44 17.57 5.66 -4.01
C VAL A 44 17.05 5.03 -5.29
N LYS A 45 17.71 5.32 -6.41
CA LYS A 45 17.40 4.66 -7.68
C LYS A 45 17.63 3.16 -7.53
N ALA A 46 16.65 2.41 -7.99
CA ALA A 46 16.73 0.97 -8.11
C ALA A 46 16.76 0.69 -9.61
N PRO A 47 17.95 0.63 -10.22
CA PRO A 47 18.05 0.28 -11.63
C PRO A 47 17.39 -1.08 -11.82
N VAL A 48 16.47 -1.13 -12.76
CA VAL A 48 15.77 -2.35 -13.16
C VAL A 48 15.71 -2.33 -14.67
N GLU A 49 16.11 -3.43 -15.29
CA GLU A 49 16.03 -3.60 -16.73
C GLU A 49 14.65 -4.13 -17.14
N ALA A 50 14.34 -4.04 -18.43
CA ALA A 50 12.99 -4.34 -18.93
C ALA A 50 12.64 -5.84 -18.86
N ASP A 51 13.65 -6.71 -18.81
CA ASP A 51 13.54 -8.16 -18.70
C ASP A 51 13.57 -8.69 -17.25
N GLU A 52 13.72 -7.79 -16.27
CA GLU A 52 13.64 -8.12 -14.85
C GLU A 52 12.20 -8.01 -14.32
N ALA A 53 12.01 -8.34 -13.04
CA ALA A 53 10.73 -8.17 -12.36
C ALA A 53 10.92 -7.62 -10.95
N LEU A 54 9.92 -6.88 -10.47
CA LEU A 54 9.91 -6.28 -9.15
C LEU A 54 8.92 -7.00 -8.22
N ALA A 55 9.35 -7.29 -7.00
CA ALA A 55 8.47 -7.79 -5.94
C ALA A 55 8.15 -6.66 -4.96
N PHE A 56 6.88 -6.24 -4.92
CA PHE A 56 6.37 -5.25 -3.98
C PHE A 56 5.62 -5.93 -2.84
N THR A 57 6.14 -5.76 -1.63
CA THR A 57 5.55 -6.28 -0.38
C THR A 57 4.57 -5.32 0.28
N SER A 58 4.46 -4.08 -0.21
CA SER A 58 3.48 -3.10 0.25
C SER A 58 3.28 -1.99 -0.79
N ALA A 59 2.14 -1.29 -0.71
CA ALA A 59 1.90 -0.07 -1.48
C ALA A 59 3.00 0.99 -1.25
N ASN A 60 3.59 1.05 -0.05
CA ASN A 60 4.70 1.97 0.22
C ASN A 60 5.97 1.62 -0.57
N GLY A 61 6.23 0.34 -0.84
CA GLY A 61 7.32 -0.09 -1.72
C GLY A 61 7.13 0.41 -3.15
N VAL A 62 5.90 0.33 -3.66
CA VAL A 62 5.53 0.87 -4.99
C VAL A 62 5.76 2.38 -5.03
N ARG A 63 5.25 3.12 -4.04
CA ARG A 63 5.42 4.58 -3.95
C ARG A 63 6.90 4.97 -3.89
N ALA A 64 7.70 4.24 -3.12
CA ALA A 64 9.14 4.47 -3.03
C ALA A 64 9.81 4.31 -4.40
N PHE A 65 9.54 3.20 -5.09
CA PHE A 65 10.10 2.93 -6.41
C PHE A 65 9.68 3.99 -7.44
N ALA A 66 8.39 4.33 -7.50
CA ALA A 66 7.85 5.29 -8.46
C ALA A 66 8.40 6.71 -8.25
N ARG A 67 8.67 7.10 -7.00
CA ARG A 67 9.32 8.38 -6.66
C ARG A 67 10.77 8.43 -7.13
N ALA A 68 11.53 7.36 -6.92
CA ALA A 68 12.96 7.34 -7.21
C ALA A 68 13.29 7.02 -8.68
N ASN A 69 12.40 6.32 -9.40
CA ASN A 69 12.65 5.82 -10.75
C ASN A 69 11.59 6.34 -11.74
N ALA A 70 11.96 7.40 -12.46
CA ALA A 70 11.26 7.84 -13.67
C ALA A 70 11.66 6.90 -14.82
N GLY A 71 10.70 6.17 -15.39
CA GLY A 71 10.99 5.27 -16.51
C GLY A 71 10.24 3.96 -16.44
N GLN A 72 10.96 2.87 -16.67
CA GLN A 72 10.42 1.54 -16.95
C GLN A 72 9.50 1.03 -15.84
N ARG A 73 8.55 0.22 -16.28
CA ARG A 73 7.56 -0.48 -15.45
C ARG A 73 7.56 -1.95 -15.86
N PRO A 74 8.64 -2.69 -15.53
CA PRO A 74 8.73 -4.11 -15.84
C PRO A 74 7.68 -4.89 -15.04
N LYS A 75 7.61 -6.20 -15.20
CA LYS A 75 6.64 -7.04 -14.50
C LYS A 75 6.70 -6.79 -12.98
N ALA A 76 5.54 -6.60 -12.36
CA ALA A 76 5.41 -6.41 -10.92
C ALA A 76 4.67 -7.56 -10.26
N PHE A 77 5.24 -8.11 -9.20
CA PHE A 77 4.57 -9.02 -8.27
C PHE A 77 4.13 -8.23 -7.05
N ALA A 78 2.84 -8.26 -6.73
CA ALA A 78 2.25 -7.58 -5.58
C ALA A 78 1.71 -8.60 -4.58
N VAL A 79 2.05 -8.44 -3.30
CA VAL A 79 1.59 -9.39 -2.25
C VAL A 79 0.10 -9.33 -1.95
N GLY A 80 -0.60 -8.26 -2.35
CA GLY A 80 -2.03 -8.13 -2.09
C GLY A 80 -2.67 -6.99 -2.86
N ALA A 81 -4.00 -6.94 -2.86
CA ALA A 81 -4.80 -6.04 -3.69
C ALA A 81 -4.42 -4.56 -3.55
N ALA A 82 -4.23 -4.07 -2.31
CA ALA A 82 -3.83 -2.67 -2.08
C ALA A 82 -2.46 -2.32 -2.71
N THR A 83 -1.52 -3.27 -2.72
CA THR A 83 -0.22 -3.10 -3.36
C THR A 83 -0.35 -3.13 -4.88
N ALA A 84 -1.18 -4.03 -5.42
CA ALA A 84 -1.45 -4.11 -6.85
C ALA A 84 -2.14 -2.84 -7.38
N ASP A 85 -3.10 -2.29 -6.64
CA ASP A 85 -3.78 -1.05 -6.99
C ASP A 85 -2.83 0.14 -7.02
N GLU A 86 -1.91 0.23 -6.06
CA GLU A 86 -0.87 1.25 -6.07
C GLU A 86 0.07 1.07 -7.28
N ALA A 87 0.42 -0.18 -7.63
CA ALA A 87 1.24 -0.46 -8.82
C ALA A 87 0.55 -0.02 -10.11
N ARG A 88 -0.76 -0.25 -10.25
CA ARG A 88 -1.56 0.26 -11.38
C ARG A 88 -1.51 1.79 -11.44
N ARG A 89 -1.72 2.48 -10.31
CA ARG A 89 -1.62 3.95 -10.23
C ARG A 89 -0.23 4.47 -10.58
N ALA A 90 0.81 3.72 -10.25
CA ALA A 90 2.19 4.03 -10.59
C ALA A 90 2.56 3.75 -12.07
N GLY A 91 1.64 3.19 -12.86
CA GLY A 91 1.80 2.94 -14.29
C GLY A 91 2.30 1.55 -14.67
N PHE A 92 2.31 0.59 -13.75
CA PHE A 92 2.61 -0.80 -14.09
C PHE A 92 1.45 -1.42 -14.89
N ALA A 93 1.80 -2.06 -16.02
CA ALA A 93 0.83 -2.71 -16.91
C ALA A 93 0.77 -4.23 -16.71
N ASP A 94 1.89 -4.87 -16.40
CA ASP A 94 1.99 -6.31 -16.10
C ASP A 94 2.15 -6.51 -14.59
N ILE A 95 1.05 -6.88 -13.92
CA ILE A 95 0.99 -7.05 -12.46
C ILE A 95 0.40 -8.42 -12.13
N ALA A 96 1.17 -9.25 -11.44
CA ALA A 96 0.69 -10.48 -10.81
C ALA A 96 0.44 -10.21 -9.32
N THR A 97 -0.69 -10.65 -8.80
CA THR A 97 -1.03 -10.52 -7.36
C THR A 97 -0.98 -11.90 -6.72
N ALA A 98 -0.44 -12.01 -5.51
CA ALA A 98 -0.36 -13.29 -4.78
C ALA A 98 -1.70 -13.70 -4.12
N ASP A 99 -2.80 -13.04 -4.49
CA ASP A 99 -4.18 -13.11 -3.94
C ASP A 99 -4.37 -12.96 -2.42
N GLY A 100 -3.32 -13.08 -1.60
CA GLY A 100 -3.32 -12.77 -0.18
C GLY A 100 -4.39 -13.53 0.61
N ASP A 101 -4.07 -14.73 1.09
CA ASP A 101 -4.90 -15.45 2.08
C ASP A 101 -4.99 -14.72 3.42
#